data_AF-A0A820PMZ4-F1
#
_entry.id   AF-A0A820PMZ4-F1
#
_cell.length_a   1.000
_cell.length_b   1.000
_cell.length_c   1.000
_cell.angle_alpha   90.00
_cell.angle_beta   90.00
_cell.angle_gamma   90.00
#
_symmetry.space_group_name_H-M   'P 1'
#
loop_
_entity.id
_entity.type
_entity.pdbx_description
1 polymer ?
#
loop_
_entity_poly.entity_id
_entity_poly.type
_entity_poly.pdbx_seq_one_letter_code
_entity_poly.pdbx_strand_id
1 'polypeptide(L)' 'TDPLLYRFHEILLQFGVPMKEIIHEKFGDGIMSAVDFTVKIDKDETIKDAPRVNINMSGKFLPYKRW' A
#
# COMPACT_ATOMS: atom_id res chain seq x y z
N THR A 1 -3.23 -22.37 -3.30
CA THR A 1 -2.76 -20.98 -3.08
C THR A 1 -3.65 -20.35 -2.02
N ASP A 2 -3.09 -19.59 -1.09
CA ASP A 2 -3.87 -18.99 0.01
C ASP A 2 -4.82 -17.89 -0.53
N PRO A 3 -6.14 -17.98 -0.30
CA PRO A 3 -7.11 -17.02 -0.85
C PRO A 3 -6.92 -15.59 -0.34
N LEU A 4 -6.48 -15.41 0.91
CA LEU A 4 -6.27 -14.08 1.50
C LEU A 4 -5.06 -13.40 0.85
N LEU A 5 -3.94 -14.13 0.71
CA LEU A 5 -2.76 -13.64 0.00
C LEU A 5 -3.07 -13.30 -1.46
N TYR A 6 -3.91 -14.09 -2.12
CA TYR A 6 -4.33 -13.81 -3.49
C TYR A 6 -5.07 -12.47 -3.63
N ARG A 7 -5.88 -12.06 -2.65
CA ARG A 7 -6.55 -10.74 -2.67
C ARG A 7 -5.58 -9.58 -2.68
N PHE A 8 -4.44 -9.68 -1.99
CA PHE A 8 -3.41 -8.64 -2.04
C PHE A 8 -2.80 -8.50 -3.44
N HIS A 9 -2.60 -9.61 -4.14
CA HIS A 9 -2.14 -9.57 -5.54
C HIS A 9 -3.17 -8.90 -6.46
N GLU A 10 -4.46 -9.21 -6.31
CA GLU A 10 -5.53 -8.56 -7.08
C GLU A 10 -5.62 -7.06 -6.79
N ILE A 11 -5.47 -6.64 -5.53
CA ILE A 11 -5.43 -5.22 -5.15
C ILE A 11 -4.27 -4.52 -5.85
N LEU A 12 -3.08 -5.11 -5.88
CA LEU A 12 -1.94 -4.53 -6.59
C LEU A 12 -2.16 -4.46 -8.11
N LEU A 13 -2.81 -5.47 -8.70
CA LEU A 13 -3.13 -5.46 -10.13
C LEU A 13 -4.12 -4.34 -10.48
N GLN A 14 -5.14 -4.11 -9.65
CA GLN A 14 -6.18 -3.12 -9.92
C GLN A 14 -5.77 -1.69 -9.51
N PHE A 15 -5.08 -1.54 -8.37
CA PHE A 15 -4.77 -0.26 -7.76
C PHE A 15 -3.30 0.13 -7.83
N GLY A 16 -2.41 -0.74 -8.30
CA GLY A 16 -0.97 -0.44 -8.34
C GLY A 16 -0.63 0.79 -9.21
N VAL A 17 -1.24 0.90 -10.40
CA VAL A 17 -1.05 2.05 -11.29
C VAL A 17 -1.55 3.36 -10.65
N PRO A 18 -2.81 3.49 -10.21
CA PRO A 18 -3.27 4.73 -9.59
C PRO A 18 -2.54 5.05 -8.29
N MET A 19 -2.15 4.06 -7.48
CA MET A 19 -1.31 4.29 -6.29
C MET A 19 0.04 4.89 -6.67
N LYS A 20 0.70 4.37 -7.70
CA LYS A 20 1.97 4.90 -8.20
C LYS A 20 1.82 6.37 -8.62
N GLU A 21 0.80 6.69 -9.41
CA GLU A 21 0.56 8.05 -9.88
C GLU A 21 0.35 9.03 -8.71
N ILE A 22 -0.46 8.66 -7.71
CA ILE A 22 -0.68 9.50 -6.52
C ILE A 22 0.62 9.68 -5.71
N ILE A 23 1.45 8.65 -5.59
CA ILE A 23 2.74 8.74 -4.92
C ILE A 23 3.66 9.71 -5.69
N HIS A 24 3.71 9.59 -7.01
CA HIS A 24 4.53 10.46 -7.87
C HIS A 24 4.03 11.91 -7.87
N GLU A 25 2.73 12.15 -7.81
CA GLU A 25 2.14 13.48 -7.65
C GLU A 25 2.53 14.13 -6.32
N LYS A 26 2.54 13.36 -5.23
CA LYS A 26 2.78 13.88 -3.87
C LYS A 26 4.25 13.98 -3.48
N PHE A 27 5.09 13.04 -3.92
CA PHE A 27 6.48 12.90 -3.48
C PHE A 27 7.50 13.05 -4.61
N GLY A 28 7.07 13.05 -5.87
CA GLY A 28 7.93 13.07 -7.05
C GLY A 28 8.40 11.68 -7.48
N ASP A 29 9.38 11.66 -8.38
CA ASP A 29 9.89 10.43 -8.98
C ASP A 29 10.79 9.65 -7.99
N GLY A 30 10.36 8.44 -7.65
CA GLY A 30 10.99 7.60 -6.64
C GLY A 30 10.13 6.39 -6.28
N ILE A 31 10.52 5.72 -5.19
CA ILE A 31 9.82 4.53 -4.67
C ILE A 31 9.58 4.61 -3.17
N MET A 32 8.57 3.88 -2.71
CA MET A 32 8.43 3.53 -1.30
C MET A 32 9.33 2.33 -0.99
N SER A 33 10.22 2.48 -0.01
CA SER A 33 11.08 1.39 0.46
C SER A 33 10.26 0.25 1.04
N ALA A 34 10.63 -1.00 0.72
CA ALA A 34 10.13 -2.20 1.38
C ALA A 34 11.09 -2.74 2.47
N VAL A 35 12.24 -2.08 2.67
CA VAL A 35 13.23 -2.45 3.71
C VAL A 35 13.03 -1.61 4.96
N ASP A 36 12.97 -0.28 4.78
CA ASP A 36 12.60 0.67 5.83
C ASP A 36 11.08 0.87 5.74
N PHE A 37 10.37 -0.16 6.18
CA PHE A 37 8.94 -0.35 5.97
C PHE A 37 8.27 -0.97 7.20
N THR A 38 7.07 -0.51 7.50
CA THR A 38 6.24 -1.01 8.60
C THR A 38 4.83 -1.29 8.12
N VAL A 39 4.24 -2.37 8.63
CA VAL A 39 2.85 -2.74 8.38
C VAL A 39 2.14 -2.85 9.72
N LYS A 40 0.99 -2.17 9.83
CA LYS A 40 0.08 -2.32 10.95
C LYS A 40 -1.25 -2.85 10.45
N ILE A 41 -1.79 -3.86 11.12
CA ILE A 41 -3.08 -4.46 10.81
C ILE A 41 -3.98 -4.24 12.02
N ASP A 42 -5.11 -3.57 11.79
CA ASP A 42 -6.12 -3.30 12.80
C ASP A 42 -7.49 -3.80 12.32
N LYS A 43 -8.35 -4.14 13.27
CA LYS A 43 -9.75 -4.44 12.99
C LYS A 43 -10.54 -3.14 13.07
N ASP A 44 -11.24 -2.80 12.00
CA ASP A 44 -12.14 -1.66 11.94
C ASP A 44 -13.58 -2.14 12.13
N GLU A 45 -14.18 -1.78 13.26
CA GLU A 45 -15.54 -2.15 13.65
C GLU A 45 -16.57 -1.04 13.35
N THR A 46 -16.16 0.02 12.64
CA THR A 46 -17.02 1.18 12.40
C THR A 46 -18.18 0.90 11.43
N ILE A 47 -18.15 -0.21 10.69
CA ILE A 47 -19.20 -0.61 9.75
C ILE A 47 -20.12 -1.66 10.37
N LYS A 48 -21.43 -1.39 10.32
CA LYS A 48 -22.48 -2.19 10.95
C LYS A 48 -22.61 -3.61 10.40
N ASP A 49 -22.29 -3.80 9.12
CA ASP A 49 -22.61 -5.06 8.42
C ASP A 49 -21.50 -6.12 8.55
N ALA A 50 -20.25 -5.71 8.78
CA ALA A 50 -19.12 -6.60 9.03
C ALA A 50 -17.88 -5.83 9.50
N PRO A 51 -17.01 -6.45 10.33
CA PRO A 51 -15.71 -5.89 10.64
C PRO A 51 -14.82 -5.85 9.40
N ARG A 52 -14.05 -4.78 9.23
CA ARG A 52 -13.07 -4.62 8.15
C ARG A 52 -11.66 -4.84 8.66
N VAL A 53 -10.79 -5.29 7.76
CA VAL A 53 -9.34 -5.34 7.99
C VAL A 53 -8.76 -4.04 7.48
N ASN A 54 -8.21 -3.23 8.39
CA ASN A 54 -7.52 -2.00 8.06
C ASN A 54 -6.01 -2.25 8.07
N ILE A 55 -5.34 -1.86 6.99
CA ILE A 55 -3.92 -2.11 6.79
C ILE A 55 -3.25 -0.78 6.52
N ASN A 56 -2.35 -0.39 7.41
CA ASN A 56 -1.50 0.77 7.25
C ASN A 56 -0.10 0.31 6.82
N MET A 57 0.32 0.76 5.64
CA MET A 57 1.63 0.48 5.04
C MET A 57 2.42 1.78 5.00
N SER A 58 3.52 1.84 5.76
CA SER A 58 4.37 3.03 5.85
C SER A 58 5.79 2.67 5.50
N GLY A 59 6.29 3.22 4.39
CA GLY A 59 7.66 3.05 3.92
C GLY A 59 8.35 4.37 3.68
N LYS A 60 9.65 4.40 3.95
CA LYS A 60 10.49 5.57 3.63
C LYS A 60 10.49 5.83 2.12
N PHE A 61 10.23 7.07 1.72
CA PHE A 61 10.32 7.47 0.32
C PHE A 61 11.79 7.64 -0.11
N LEU A 62 12.13 7.08 -1.26
CA LEU A 62 13.47 7.09 -1.85
C LEU A 62 13.40 7.76 -3.23
N PRO A 63 13.80 9.04 -3.36
CA PRO A 63 13.81 9.72 -4.65
C PRO A 63 14.90 9.13 -5.55
N TYR A 64 14.63 9.04 -6.85
CA TYR A 64 15.67 8.67 -7.80
C TYR A 64 16.67 9.82 -7.96
N LYS A 65 17.97 9.49 -7.97
CA LYS A 65 19.00 10.47 -8.27
C LYS A 65 18.92 10.84 -9.74
N ARG A 66 18.72 12.13 -10.02
CA ARG A 66 19.07 12.69 -11.33
C ARG A 66 20.58 12.89 -11.32
N TRP A 67 21.26 12.03 -12.07
CA TRP A 67 22.68 12.16 -12.43
C TRP A 67 23.01 13.51 -13.08
#